data_AF-A0A7K1GAK2-F1
#
_entry.id   AF-A0A7K1GAK2-F1
#
_cell.length_a   1.000
_cell.length_b   1.000
_cell.length_c   1.000
_cell.angle_alpha   90.00
_cell.angle_beta   90.00
_cell.angle_gamma   90.00
#
_symmetry.space_group_name_H-M   'P 1'
#
loop_
_entity.id
_entity.type
_entity.pdbx_description
1 polymer ?
#
loop_
_entity_poly.entity_id
_entity_poly.type
_entity_poly.pdbx_seq_one_letter_code
_entity_poly.pdbx_strand_id
1 'polypeptide(L)'
;MKKIFFLLLIFTGCSYHKDKLVIKNNSKEDISYEIFIKAKSEIEDDCAYTVVCAPGEFNFSNESSPIVRNYLSDEMDEFSCDSILYLYIYNKIDKENFYKNMDIIIYSKNAKFYKYSKKELDSMNWTISYPSSQIH
;
A
#
# COMPACT_ATOMS: atom_id res chain seq x y z
N MET A 1 -27.55 -12.26 -47.49
CA MET A 1 -26.97 -11.14 -46.70
C MET A 1 -26.59 -11.63 -45.31
N LYS A 2 -25.47 -11.12 -44.80
CA LYS A 2 -24.91 -11.13 -43.43
C LYS A 2 -25.96 -11.37 -42.32
N LYS A 3 -25.60 -12.02 -41.22
CA LYS A 3 -24.92 -11.37 -40.08
C LYS A 3 -24.16 -12.39 -39.23
N ILE A 4 -22.83 -12.24 -39.21
CA ILE A 4 -21.98 -12.77 -38.13
C ILE A 4 -22.05 -11.75 -36.99
N PHE A 5 -22.55 -12.18 -35.84
CA PHE A 5 -22.62 -11.38 -34.62
C PHE A 5 -21.25 -11.47 -33.93
N PHE A 6 -20.48 -10.39 -33.99
CA PHE A 6 -19.18 -10.31 -33.32
C PHE A 6 -19.46 -9.97 -31.85
N LEU A 7 -19.37 -10.98 -30.97
CA LEU A 7 -19.46 -10.79 -29.53
C LEU A 7 -18.13 -10.18 -29.04
N LEU A 8 -18.11 -8.87 -28.78
CA LEU A 8 -16.99 -8.20 -28.13
C LEU A 8 -16.99 -8.58 -26.64
N LEU A 9 -16.16 -9.55 -26.26
CA LEU A 9 -15.78 -9.79 -24.88
C LEU A 9 -14.84 -8.64 -24.45
N ILE A 10 -15.39 -7.69 -23.69
CA ILE A 10 -14.60 -6.64 -23.06
C ILE A 10 -13.90 -7.28 -21.87
N PHE A 11 -12.69 -7.78 -22.07
CA PHE A 11 -11.80 -8.12 -20.96
C PHE A 11 -11.36 -6.81 -20.31
N THR A 12 -12.06 -6.36 -19.28
CA THR A 12 -11.53 -5.33 -18.37
C THR A 12 -10.41 -5.98 -17.56
N GLY A 13 -9.22 -6.08 -18.17
CA GLY A 13 -8.03 -6.54 -17.46
C GLY A 13 -7.72 -5.58 -16.32
N CYS A 14 -7.55 -6.11 -15.10
CA CYS A 14 -6.99 -5.33 -14.00
C CYS A 14 -5.58 -4.88 -14.39
N SER A 15 -5.42 -3.63 -14.80
CA SER A 15 -4.11 -3.07 -15.14
C SER A 15 -3.45 -2.51 -13.89
N TYR A 16 -2.27 -3.03 -13.57
CA TYR A 16 -1.43 -2.47 -12.54
C TYR A 16 -0.73 -1.20 -13.03
N HIS A 17 -0.63 -0.20 -12.17
CA HIS A 17 0.06 1.06 -12.47
C HIS A 17 0.81 1.58 -11.24
N LYS A 18 1.71 2.53 -11.43
CA LYS A 18 2.39 3.20 -10.31
C LYS A 18 1.45 4.23 -9.70
N ASP A 19 1.34 4.21 -8.38
CA ASP A 19 0.64 5.26 -7.64
C ASP A 19 1.45 6.57 -7.64
N LYS A 20 0.79 7.68 -7.30
CA LYS A 20 1.44 8.99 -7.09
C LYS A 20 2.27 9.04 -5.81
N LEU A 21 2.03 8.14 -4.84
CA LEU A 21 2.85 8.01 -3.65
C LEU A 21 4.30 7.73 -4.03
N VAL A 22 5.22 8.46 -3.41
CA VAL A 22 6.67 8.24 -3.52
C VAL A 22 7.23 8.06 -2.11
N ILE A 23 7.93 6.95 -1.89
CA ILE A 23 8.64 6.67 -0.65
C ILE A 23 10.14 6.81 -0.93
N LYS A 24 10.82 7.69 -0.20
CA LYS A 24 12.25 7.99 -0.32
C LYS A 24 13.04 7.35 0.81
N ASN A 25 14.06 6.57 0.47
CA ASN A 25 14.99 5.98 1.43
C ASN A 25 16.14 6.93 1.76
N ASN A 26 16.05 7.63 2.88
CA ASN A 26 17.14 8.38 3.47
C ASN A 26 17.86 7.59 4.58
N SER A 27 17.40 6.37 4.91
CA SER A 27 18.10 5.46 5.84
C SER A 27 19.36 4.90 5.19
N LYS A 28 20.26 4.26 5.96
CA LYS A 28 21.47 3.55 5.47
C LYS A 28 21.25 2.08 5.09
N GLU A 29 20.01 1.63 5.09
CA GLU A 29 19.65 0.22 4.93
C GLU A 29 18.80 0.00 3.69
N ASP A 30 18.90 -1.20 3.12
CA ASP A 30 17.94 -1.67 2.13
C ASP A 30 16.65 -2.04 2.85
N ILE A 31 15.54 -1.47 2.41
CA ILE A 31 14.24 -1.68 3.03
C ILE A 31 13.23 -2.20 2.02
N SER A 32 12.24 -2.88 2.57
CA SER A 32 11.01 -3.25 1.90
C SER A 32 9.85 -2.59 2.62
N TYR A 33 8.74 -2.41 1.92
CA TYR A 33 7.55 -1.83 2.50
C TYR A 33 6.27 -2.48 2.00
N GLU A 34 5.25 -2.36 2.83
CA GLU A 34 3.87 -2.71 2.51
C GLU A 34 2.94 -1.58 2.89
N ILE A 35 1.88 -1.41 2.12
CA ILE A 35 0.85 -0.40 2.35
C ILE A 35 -0.46 -1.10 2.63
N PHE A 36 -1.06 -0.71 3.75
CA PHE A 36 -2.34 -1.19 4.20
C PHE A 36 -3.34 -0.04 4.33
N ILE A 37 -4.61 -0.39 4.18
CA ILE A 37 -5.73 0.34 4.76
C ILE A 37 -6.43 -0.57 5.76
N LYS A 38 -7.22 -0.02 6.67
CA LYS A 38 -8.22 -0.81 7.39
C LYS A 38 -9.50 -0.81 6.59
N ALA A 39 -9.93 -1.95 6.06
CA ALA A 39 -11.18 -2.10 5.34
C ALA A 39 -12.15 -3.00 6.12
N LYS A 40 -13.45 -2.84 5.88
CA LYS A 40 -14.44 -3.75 6.46
C LYS A 40 -14.22 -5.16 5.92
N SER A 41 -14.23 -6.14 6.82
CA SER A 41 -14.27 -7.54 6.40
C SER A 41 -15.63 -7.85 5.76
N GLU A 42 -15.66 -8.70 4.73
CA GLU A 42 -16.93 -9.21 4.18
C GLU A 42 -17.66 -10.14 5.17
N ILE A 43 -16.95 -10.60 6.21
CA ILE A 43 -17.40 -11.64 7.13
C ILE A 43 -17.75 -11.08 8.52
N GLU A 44 -17.11 -9.98 8.92
CA GLU A 44 -17.26 -9.38 10.25
C GLU A 44 -17.45 -7.85 10.11
N ASP A 45 -18.27 -7.25 10.98
CA ASP A 45 -18.49 -5.79 11.01
C ASP A 45 -17.24 -4.99 11.46
N ASP A 46 -16.16 -5.69 11.82
CA ASP A 46 -14.90 -5.11 12.25
C ASP A 46 -13.97 -4.82 11.06
N CYS A 47 -13.15 -3.77 11.22
CA CYS A 47 -12.19 -3.35 10.21
C CYS A 47 -10.86 -4.10 10.37
N ALA A 48 -10.41 -4.72 9.30
CA ALA A 48 -9.17 -5.49 9.22
C ALA A 48 -8.14 -4.80 8.31
N TYR A 49 -6.85 -5.03 8.56
CA TYR A 49 -5.80 -4.55 7.65
C TYR A 49 -5.86 -5.31 6.31
N THR A 50 -5.85 -4.55 5.21
CA THR A 50 -5.83 -5.08 3.84
C THR A 50 -4.67 -4.46 3.08
N VAL A 51 -3.86 -5.30 2.43
CA VAL A 51 -2.77 -4.87 1.55
C VAL A 51 -3.37 -4.36 0.24
N VAL A 52 -3.02 -3.13 -0.15
CA VAL A 52 -3.61 -2.45 -1.33
C VAL A 52 -2.63 -2.23 -2.49
N CYS A 53 -1.37 -2.62 -2.31
CA CYS A 53 -0.36 -2.54 -3.35
C CYS A 53 0.40 -3.86 -3.52
N ALA A 54 1.03 -4.04 -4.66
CA ALA A 54 2.13 -5.00 -4.76
C ALA A 54 3.30 -4.50 -3.88
N PRO A 55 4.07 -5.41 -3.28
CA PRO A 55 5.19 -5.03 -2.44
C PRO A 55 6.20 -4.17 -3.18
N GLY A 56 6.74 -3.20 -2.46
CA GLY A 56 7.86 -2.40 -2.93
C GLY A 56 9.15 -2.76 -2.21
N GLU A 57 10.25 -2.66 -2.94
CA GLU A 57 11.61 -2.83 -2.44
C GLU A 57 12.51 -1.77 -3.07
N PHE A 58 13.52 -1.31 -2.33
CA PHE A 58 14.58 -0.51 -2.93
C PHE A 58 15.86 -0.55 -2.12
N ASN A 59 16.96 -0.34 -2.83
CA ASN A 59 18.28 -0.23 -2.22
C ASN A 59 18.43 1.15 -1.55
N PHE A 60 19.41 1.31 -0.66
CA PHE A 60 19.82 2.57 -0.04
C PHE A 60 19.76 3.79 -1.00
N SER A 61 19.27 4.94 -0.51
CA SER A 61 19.22 6.22 -1.25
C SER A 61 18.38 6.25 -2.53
N ASN A 62 17.41 5.34 -2.68
CA ASN A 62 16.47 5.33 -3.79
C ASN A 62 15.06 5.73 -3.38
N GLU A 63 14.21 5.96 -4.37
CA GLU A 63 12.78 6.18 -4.20
C GLU A 63 11.97 5.12 -4.95
N SER A 64 10.76 4.84 -4.46
CA SER A 64 9.83 3.91 -5.09
C SER A 64 8.40 4.41 -4.96
N SER A 65 7.61 4.10 -5.99
CA SER A 65 6.16 4.24 -5.96
C SER A 65 5.53 2.84 -5.93
N PRO A 66 4.53 2.61 -5.07
CA PRO A 66 3.84 1.32 -5.03
C PRO A 66 3.14 1.05 -6.36
N ILE A 67 3.11 -0.22 -6.73
CA ILE A 67 2.34 -0.69 -7.88
C ILE A 67 0.96 -1.09 -7.38
N VAL A 68 -0.08 -0.46 -7.88
CA VAL A 68 -1.45 -0.59 -7.38
C VAL A 68 -2.42 -0.95 -8.49
N ARG A 69 -3.59 -1.49 -8.10
CA ARG A 69 -4.72 -1.69 -9.03
C ARG A 69 -5.62 -0.47 -9.10
N ASN A 70 -5.90 0.15 -7.96
CA ASN A 70 -6.58 1.44 -7.84
C ASN A 70 -5.66 2.43 -7.13
N TYR A 71 -5.84 3.72 -7.36
CA TYR A 71 -5.05 4.73 -6.66
C TYR A 71 -5.28 4.65 -5.16
N LEU A 72 -4.22 4.84 -4.38
CA LEU A 72 -4.30 4.76 -2.92
C LEU A 72 -5.25 5.80 -2.33
N SER A 73 -5.42 6.96 -2.99
CA SER A 73 -6.43 7.96 -2.60
C SER A 73 -7.85 7.42 -2.68
N ASP A 74 -8.12 6.60 -3.69
CA ASP A 74 -9.46 6.08 -3.95
C ASP A 74 -9.73 4.91 -3.00
N GLU A 75 -8.72 4.06 -2.77
CA GLU A 75 -8.75 3.00 -1.75
C GLU A 75 -9.05 3.56 -0.35
N MET A 76 -8.44 4.69 0.01
CA MET A 76 -8.67 5.38 1.29
C MET A 76 -10.06 6.03 1.39
N ASP A 77 -10.64 6.50 0.29
CA ASP A 77 -11.95 7.15 0.29
C ASP A 77 -13.09 6.12 0.25
N GLU A 78 -12.91 5.03 -0.50
CA GLU A 78 -13.98 4.08 -0.81
C GLU A 78 -14.04 2.92 0.19
N PHE A 79 -12.90 2.36 0.56
CA PHE A 79 -12.85 1.10 1.32
C PHE A 79 -12.32 1.25 2.74
N SER A 80 -11.56 2.31 3.03
CA SER A 80 -10.98 2.49 4.36
C SER A 80 -12.02 2.91 5.40
N CYS A 81 -12.05 2.20 6.52
CA CYS A 81 -12.88 2.52 7.67
C CYS A 81 -12.50 3.80 8.40
N ASP A 82 -11.23 4.19 8.34
CA ASP A 82 -10.68 5.34 9.07
C ASP A 82 -10.00 6.37 8.17
N SER A 83 -9.99 6.14 6.85
CA SER A 83 -9.33 6.98 5.85
C SER A 83 -7.84 7.22 6.15
N ILE A 84 -7.18 6.23 6.78
CA ILE A 84 -5.75 6.26 7.09
C ILE A 84 -5.00 5.25 6.22
N LEU A 85 -3.88 5.72 5.64
CA LEU A 85 -2.88 4.87 5.01
C LEU A 85 -1.87 4.43 6.07
N TYR A 86 -1.66 3.11 6.14
CA TYR A 86 -0.74 2.47 7.05
C TYR A 86 0.45 1.94 6.26
N LEU A 87 1.61 2.56 6.44
CA LEU A 87 2.86 2.14 5.81
C LEU A 87 3.70 1.36 6.82
N TYR A 88 4.00 0.11 6.48
CA TYR A 88 4.90 -0.74 7.27
C TYR A 88 6.23 -0.88 6.54
N ILE A 89 7.33 -0.58 7.22
CA ILE A 89 8.70 -0.65 6.66
C ILE A 89 9.51 -1.65 7.48
N TYR A 90 10.23 -2.52 6.78
CA TYR A 90 11.08 -3.55 7.38
C TYR A 90 12.37 -3.70 6.58
N ASN A 91 13.38 -4.31 7.20
CA ASN A 91 14.64 -4.59 6.52
C ASN A 91 14.40 -5.59 5.39
N LYS A 92 14.99 -5.35 4.22
CA LYS A 92 14.81 -6.21 3.04
C LYS A 92 15.15 -7.67 3.31
N ILE A 93 16.13 -7.94 4.18
CA ILE A 93 16.56 -9.30 4.56
C ILE A 93 15.42 -10.06 5.28
N ASP A 94 14.53 -9.34 5.98
CA ASP A 94 13.44 -9.94 6.74
C ASP A 94 12.19 -10.22 5.89
N LYS A 95 12.23 -9.97 4.58
CA LYS A 95 11.06 -10.08 3.68
C LYS A 95 10.34 -11.41 3.77
N GLU A 96 11.06 -12.52 3.69
CA GLU A 96 10.45 -13.85 3.75
C GLU A 96 9.80 -14.10 5.12
N ASN A 97 10.47 -13.68 6.19
CA ASN A 97 9.95 -13.80 7.55
C ASN A 97 8.70 -12.93 7.74
N PHE A 98 8.68 -11.73 7.16
CA PHE A 98 7.53 -10.84 7.20
C PHE A 98 6.30 -11.51 6.56
N TYR A 99 6.39 -12.04 5.33
CA TYR A 99 5.23 -12.69 4.70
C TYR A 99 4.74 -13.93 5.42
N LYS A 100 5.66 -14.74 5.97
CA LYS A 100 5.27 -15.93 6.74
C LYS A 100 4.50 -15.59 8.01
N ASN A 101 4.73 -14.41 8.57
CA ASN A 101 4.21 -14.00 9.87
C ASN A 101 3.43 -12.69 9.81
N MET A 102 2.95 -12.28 8.62
CA MET A 102 2.44 -10.93 8.39
C MET A 102 1.30 -10.60 9.35
N ASP A 103 0.30 -11.47 9.46
CA ASP A 103 -0.85 -11.29 10.35
C ASP A 103 -0.40 -11.15 11.82
N ILE A 104 0.53 -12.00 12.26
CA ILE A 104 1.07 -11.94 13.62
C ILE A 104 1.78 -10.60 13.85
N ILE A 105 2.57 -10.14 12.88
CA ILE A 105 3.35 -8.90 12.96
C ILE A 105 2.42 -7.69 13.00
N ILE A 106 1.48 -7.57 12.05
CA ILE A 106 0.63 -6.38 11.89
C ILE A 106 -0.41 -6.22 13.00
N TYR A 107 -0.88 -7.33 13.59
CA TYR A 107 -1.79 -7.30 14.75
C TYR A 107 -1.07 -7.32 16.09
N SER A 108 0.27 -7.41 16.10
CA SER A 108 1.03 -7.32 17.34
C SER A 108 0.93 -5.92 17.97
N LYS A 109 0.96 -5.84 19.30
CA LYS A 109 1.07 -4.56 20.04
C LYS A 109 2.33 -3.76 19.71
N ASN A 110 3.32 -4.40 19.07
CA ASN A 110 4.61 -3.82 18.73
C ASN A 110 4.69 -3.39 17.26
N ALA A 111 3.64 -3.58 16.47
CA ALA A 111 3.60 -3.16 15.07
C ALA A 111 3.79 -1.64 14.96
N LYS A 112 4.86 -1.22 14.28
CA LYS A 112 5.16 0.20 14.05
C LYS A 112 4.78 0.59 12.64
N PHE A 113 3.56 1.09 12.50
CA PHE A 113 3.09 1.71 11.26
C PHE A 113 3.44 3.18 11.24
N TYR A 114 3.88 3.68 10.09
CA TYR A 114 3.72 5.08 9.75
C TYR A 114 2.29 5.28 9.27
N LYS A 115 1.58 6.26 9.84
CA LYS A 115 0.17 6.51 9.56
C LYS A 115 0.02 7.87 8.90
N TYR A 116 -0.74 7.92 7.84
CA TYR A 116 -1.00 9.15 7.10
C TYR A 116 -2.46 9.26 6.72
N SER A 117 -3.11 10.33 7.14
CA SER A 117 -4.36 10.76 6.54
C SER A 117 -4.13 11.27 5.11
N LYS A 118 -5.18 11.24 4.29
CA LYS A 118 -5.12 11.80 2.94
C LYS A 118 -4.68 13.26 2.93
N LYS A 119 -5.18 14.05 3.89
CA LYS A 119 -4.82 15.46 4.05
C LYS A 119 -3.32 15.66 4.32
N GLU A 120 -2.72 14.80 5.15
CA GLU A 120 -1.28 14.83 5.39
C GLU A 120 -0.51 14.48 4.13
N LEU A 121 -0.90 13.42 3.42
CA LEU A 121 -0.29 13.03 2.15
C LEU A 121 -0.37 14.15 1.11
N ASP A 122 -1.53 14.79 0.95
CA ASP A 122 -1.71 15.95 0.07
C ASP A 122 -0.76 17.10 0.45
N SER A 123 -0.61 17.39 1.75
CA SER A 123 0.27 18.46 2.24
C SER A 123 1.76 18.23 1.95
N MET A 124 2.17 16.97 1.78
CA MET A 124 3.54 16.57 1.45
C MET A 124 3.71 16.17 -0.01
N ASN A 125 2.76 16.51 -0.89
CA ASN A 125 2.75 16.10 -2.30
C ASN A 125 2.96 14.59 -2.48
N TRP A 126 2.36 13.79 -1.59
CA TRP A 126 2.43 12.34 -1.60
C TRP A 126 3.87 11.79 -1.56
N THR A 127 4.80 12.53 -0.94
CA THR A 127 6.20 12.10 -0.79
C THR A 127 6.53 11.83 0.67
N ILE A 128 6.73 10.56 1.02
CA ILE A 128 7.16 10.12 2.34
C ILE A 128 8.67 9.96 2.34
N SER A 129 9.36 10.54 3.31
CA SER A 129 10.79 10.33 3.55
C SER A 129 10.99 9.37 4.73
N TYR A 130 11.73 8.30 4.54
CA TYR A 130 12.09 7.33 5.57
C TYR A 130 13.61 7.36 5.86
N PRO A 131 14.07 7.40 7.12
CA PRO A 131 13.25 7.54 8.33
C PRO A 131 12.56 8.90 8.34
N SER A 132 11.30 8.91 8.75
CA SER A 132 10.55 10.15 8.92
C SER A 132 11.04 10.86 10.18
N SER A 133 11.18 12.19 10.12
CA SER A 133 11.39 13.00 11.32
C SER A 133 10.15 13.06 12.22
N GLN A 134 9.00 12.58 11.73
CA GLN A 134 7.75 12.47 12.44
C GLN A 134 7.37 10.99 12.55
N ILE A 135 7.58 10.42 13.74
CA ILE A 135 6.98 9.13 14.13
C ILE A 135 5.74 9.50 14.95
N HIS A 136 4.54 9.23 14.44
CA HIS A 136 3.26 9.50 15.11
C HIS A 136 2.61 8.20 15.60
#